data_AF-A0A0C9T7P3-F1
#
_entry.id   AF-A0A0C9T7P3-F1
#
_cell.length_a   1.000
_cell.length_b   1.000
_cell.length_c   1.000
_cell.angle_alpha   90.00
_cell.angle_beta   90.00
_cell.angle_gamma   90.00
#
_symmetry.space_group_name_H-M   'P 1'
#
loop_
_entity.id
_entity.type
_entity.pdbx_description
1 polymer ?
#
loop_
_entity_poly.entity_id
_entity_poly.type
_entity_poly.pdbx_seq_one_letter_code
_entity_poly.pdbx_strand_id
1 'polypeptide(L)' 'FQIDANLGGTGTMIEMFIQSRNGILHILPALPAELSQGTITVLRARGGYTVNLSWNSGNLTQAVVMATINNAKTLQV' A
#
# COMPACT_ATOMS: atom_id res chain seq x y z
N PHE A 1 -23.70 -3.60 -16.94
CA PHE A 1 -22.97 -3.74 -15.66
C PHE A 1 -22.01 -4.91 -15.81
N GLN A 2 -20.71 -4.68 -15.57
CA GLN A 2 -19.65 -5.71 -15.63
C GLN A 2 -18.91 -5.66 -14.28
N ILE A 3 -18.99 -6.75 -13.51
CA ILE A 3 -18.56 -6.83 -12.10
C ILE A 3 -17.04 -6.87 -11.96
N ASP A 4 -16.39 -7.53 -12.91
CA ASP A 4 -14.96 -7.73 -13.04
C ASP A 4 -14.20 -6.41 -13.23
N ALA A 5 -14.71 -5.50 -14.05
CA ALA A 5 -14.11 -4.18 -14.23
C ALA A 5 -14.09 -3.35 -12.94
N ASN A 6 -15.18 -3.37 -12.16
CA ASN A 6 -15.29 -2.62 -10.91
C ASN A 6 -14.37 -3.19 -9.81
N LEU A 7 -14.34 -4.51 -9.66
CA LEU A 7 -13.49 -5.17 -8.65
C LEU A 7 -12.01 -5.05 -9.01
N GLY A 8 -11.67 -5.15 -10.30
CA GLY A 8 -10.32 -4.91 -10.80
C GLY A 8 -9.85 -3.49 -10.50
N GLY A 9 -10.68 -2.48 -10.77
CA GLY A 9 -10.34 -1.07 -10.53
C GLY A 9 -9.93 -0.77 -9.09
N THR A 10 -10.67 -1.29 -8.10
CA THR A 10 -10.34 -1.10 -6.68
C THR A 10 -9.02 -1.79 -6.30
N GLY A 11 -8.77 -3.00 -6.79
CA GLY A 11 -7.51 -3.71 -6.54
C GLY A 11 -6.31 -2.98 -7.13
N THR A 12 -6.42 -2.51 -8.38
CA THR A 12 -5.34 -1.77 -9.05
C THR A 12 -5.03 -0.46 -8.35
N MET A 13 -6.04 0.24 -7.81
CA MET A 13 -5.81 1.46 -7.02
C MET A 13 -5.00 1.19 -5.75
N ILE A 14 -5.25 0.08 -5.05
CA ILE A 14 -4.49 -0.29 -3.85
C ILE A 14 -3.02 -0.59 -4.21
N GLU A 15 -2.77 -1.26 -5.34
CA GLU A 15 -1.41 -1.60 -5.79
C GLU A 15 -0.54 -0.37 -6.13
N MET A 16 -1.13 0.82 -6.30
CA MET A 16 -0.39 2.09 -6.42
C MET A 16 0.22 2.55 -5.10
N PHE A 17 -0.39 2.19 -3.97
CA PHE A 17 0.06 2.59 -2.62
C PHE A 17 0.93 1.53 -1.96
N ILE A 18 0.62 0.25 -2.13
CA ILE A 18 1.42 -0.86 -1.59
C ILE A 18 1.49 -2.03 -2.54
N GLN A 19 2.63 -2.72 -2.56
CA GLN A 19 2.74 -4.04 -3.19
C GLN A 19 3.42 -5.00 -2.21
N SER A 20 2.85 -6.18 -2.01
CA SER A 20 3.40 -7.20 -1.11
C SER A 20 3.64 -8.51 -1.85
N ARG A 21 4.80 -8.62 -2.50
CA ARG A 21 5.20 -9.77 -3.34
C ARG A 21 6.60 -10.22 -2.94
N ASN A 22 6.89 -11.51 -3.07
CA ASN A 22 8.23 -12.08 -2.84
C ASN A 22 8.86 -11.73 -1.49
N GLY A 23 8.05 -11.61 -0.43
CA GLY A 23 8.53 -11.24 0.91
C GLY A 23 8.87 -9.75 1.10
N ILE A 24 8.76 -8.94 0.06
CA ILE A 24 9.03 -7.49 0.09
C ILE A 24 7.71 -6.73 0.18
N LEU A 25 7.70 -5.66 0.97
CA LEU A 25 6.62 -4.67 1.01
C LEU A 25 7.14 -3.37 0.37
N HIS A 26 6.66 -3.07 -0.84
CA HIS A 26 6.92 -1.81 -1.51
C HIS A 26 5.87 -0.78 -1.09
N ILE A 27 6.31 0.42 -0.75
CA ILE A 27 5.50 1.54 -0.31
C ILE A 27 5.50 2.62 -1.40
N LEU A 28 4.31 3.15 -1.73
CA LEU A 28 4.10 4.14 -2.79
C LEU A 28 4.78 3.78 -4.15
N PRO A 29 4.74 2.52 -4.61
CA PRO A 29 5.50 2.09 -5.78
C PRO A 29 5.09 2.78 -7.09
N ALA A 30 3.87 3.31 -7.16
CA ALA A 30 3.33 3.96 -8.35
C ALA A 30 2.34 5.06 -7.97
N LEU A 31 2.65 5.88 -6.96
CA LEU A 31 1.80 6.99 -6.54
C LEU A 31 1.61 8.00 -7.70
N PRO A 32 0.36 8.26 -8.16
CA PRO A 32 0.10 9.25 -9.19
C PRO A 32 0.49 10.67 -8.75
N ALA A 33 0.95 11.50 -9.68
CA ALA A 33 1.35 12.87 -9.39
C ALA A 33 0.16 13.74 -8.90
N GLU A 34 -1.05 13.40 -9.33
CA GLU A 34 -2.29 14.05 -8.93
C GLU A 34 -2.62 13.79 -7.45
N LEU A 35 -2.09 12.72 -6.87
CA LEU A 35 -2.20 12.36 -5.46
C LEU A 35 -0.90 12.72 -4.73
N SER A 36 -0.40 13.94 -4.91
CA SER A 36 0.87 14.38 -4.33
C SER A 36 0.89 14.44 -2.80
N GLN A 37 -0.27 14.50 -2.16
CA GLN A 37 -0.40 14.47 -0.70
C GLN A 37 -1.60 13.64 -0.26
N GLY A 38 -1.50 13.00 0.89
CA GLY A 38 -2.61 12.23 1.42
C GLY A 38 -2.23 11.30 2.56
N THR A 39 -3.26 10.60 3.02
CA THR A 39 -3.13 9.51 4.01
C THR A 39 -4.02 8.36 3.59
N ILE A 40 -3.58 7.14 3.89
CA ILE A 40 -4.39 5.93 3.71
C ILE A 40 -4.13 4.99 4.88
N THR A 41 -5.21 4.44 5.45
CA THR A 41 -5.15 3.65 6.66
C THR A 41 -5.75 2.27 6.46
N VAL A 42 -5.32 1.33 7.29
CA VAL A 42 -5.84 -0.04 7.37
C VAL A 42 -5.63 -0.83 6.06
N LEU A 43 -4.55 -0.54 5.33
CA LEU A 43 -4.18 -1.34 4.16
C LEU A 43 -3.67 -2.72 4.58
N ARG A 44 -4.10 -3.77 3.89
CA ARG A 44 -3.70 -5.15 4.20
C ARG A 44 -2.60 -5.61 3.24
N ALA A 45 -1.48 -6.03 3.81
CA ALA A 45 -0.36 -6.62 3.07
C ALA A 45 -0.21 -8.11 3.41
N ARG A 46 0.33 -8.88 2.45
CA ARG A 46 0.52 -10.33 2.60
C ARG A 46 1.43 -10.65 3.77
N GLY A 47 1.08 -11.70 4.53
CA GLY A 47 1.83 -12.10 5.73
C GLY A 47 1.31 -11.50 7.02
N GLY A 48 0.07 -11.01 7.05
CA GLY A 48 -0.58 -10.54 8.27
C GLY A 48 -0.21 -9.11 8.67
N TYR A 49 0.11 -8.24 7.72
CA TYR A 49 0.48 -6.86 8.02
C TYR A 49 -0.68 -5.90 7.75
N THR A 50 -0.85 -4.94 8.65
CA THR A 50 -1.67 -3.74 8.44
C THR A 50 -0.73 -2.54 8.27
N VAL A 51 -0.99 -1.73 7.25
CA VAL A 51 -0.15 -0.59 6.89
C VAL A 51 -0.98 0.68 6.88
N ASN A 52 -0.48 1.72 7.55
CA ASN A 52 -0.98 3.09 7.43
C ASN A 52 0.14 3.94 6.83
N LEU A 53 -0.18 4.76 5.83
CA LEU A 53 0.76 5.62 5.14
C LEU A 53 0.28 7.07 5.16
N SER A 54 1.23 7.98 5.28
CA SER A 54 1.07 9.41 5.05
C SER A 54 2.17 9.87 4.11
N TRP A 55 1.82 10.74 3.17
CA TRP A 55 2.77 11.28 2.20
C TRP A 55 2.48 12.74 1.88
N ASN A 56 3.52 13.45 1.46
CA ASN A 56 3.44 14.84 1.04
C ASN A 56 4.45 15.08 -0.08
N SER A 57 4.06 15.88 -1.07
CA SER A 57 4.87 16.19 -2.26
C SER A 57 5.42 14.93 -2.95
N GLY A 58 4.60 13.89 -3.03
CA GLY A 58 4.94 12.58 -3.62
C GLY A 58 5.87 11.71 -2.78
N ASN A 59 6.29 12.17 -1.59
CA ASN A 59 7.25 11.49 -0.75
C ASN A 59 6.58 10.95 0.52
N LEU A 60 6.96 9.74 0.92
CA LEU A 60 6.50 9.13 2.17
C LEU A 60 6.96 9.98 3.37
N THR A 61 6.02 10.40 4.21
CA THR A 61 6.32 11.13 5.46
C THR A 61 6.16 10.25 6.69
N GLN A 62 5.27 9.25 6.64
CA GLN A 62 5.06 8.30 7.72
C GLN A 62 4.58 6.96 7.19
N ALA A 63 5.14 5.87 7.72
CA ALA A 63 4.59 4.53 7.57
C ALA A 63 4.48 3.86 8.93
N VAL A 64 3.29 3.35 9.25
CA VAL A 64 3.03 2.52 10.43
C VAL A 64 2.70 1.11 9.96
N VAL A 65 3.55 0.15 10.30
CA VAL A 65 3.38 -1.26 9.93
C VAL A 65 3.14 -2.08 11.19
N MET A 66 1.95 -2.66 11.28
CA MET A 66 1.54 -3.53 12.38
C MET A 66 1.50 -4.98 11.89
N ALA A 67 2.21 -5.88 12.57
CA ALA A 67 2.17 -7.30 12.28
C ALA A 67 1.17 -8.00 13.22
N THR A 68 0.25 -8.78 12.67
CA THR A 68 -0.66 -9.63 13.46
C THR A 68 -0.07 -11.01 13.76
N ILE A 69 1.08 -11.33 13.15
CA ILE A 69 1.84 -12.57 13.34
C ILE A 69 3.33 -12.26 13.40
N ASN A 70 4.10 -13.02 14.18
CA ASN A 70 5.56 -12.86 14.31
C ASN A 70 6.28 -13.42 13.07
N ASN A 71 6.37 -12.61 12.02
CA ASN A 71 7.18 -12.88 10.83
C ASN A 71 8.03 -11.64 10.51
N ALA A 72 9.20 -11.84 9.89
CA ALA A 72 10.03 -10.75 9.40
C ALA A 72 9.73 -10.45 7.93
N LYS A 73 9.75 -9.17 7.54
CA LYS A 73 9.68 -8.73 6.14
C LYS A 73 10.62 -7.56 5.87
N THR A 74 11.09 -7.48 4.63
CA THR A 74 11.86 -6.35 4.12
C THR A 74 10.91 -5.26 3.66
N LEU A 75 11.11 -4.04 4.17
CA LEU A 75 10.40 -2.84 3.75
C LEU A 75 11.23 -2.10 2.70
N GLN A 76 10.61 -1.72 1.59
CA GLN A 76 11.20 -0.87 0.58
C GLN A 76 10.31 0.35 0.36
N VAL A 77 10.90 1.54 0.49
CA VAL A 77 10.28 2.85 0.24
C VAL A 77 10.76 3.38 -1.09
#